data_AF-A0A3Q0J5T6-F1
#
_entry.id   AF-A0A3Q0J5T6-F1
#
_cell.length_a   1.000
_cell.length_b   1.000
_cell.length_c   1.000
_cell.angle_alpha   90.00
_cell.angle_beta   90.00
_cell.angle_gamma   90.00
#
_symmetry.space_group_name_H-M   'P 1'
#
loop_
_entity.id
_entity.type
_entity.pdbx_description
1 polymer ?
#
loop_
_entity_poly.entity_id
_entity_poly.type
_entity_poly.pdbx_seq_one_letter_code
_entity_poly.pdbx_strand_id
1 'polypeptide(L)'
;MSTPYTIDATHLDNAKDFEFSLMTAEYLEESLAVLRESFFPHEAVHKVLGMSKNPLAVEEEEKLCRKTFEDGVSVIAREKASGKIVTVAFCKMQEKPKPGEQGAFDEIAASFKQPESLGVMDFMIQVIW
;
A
#
# COMPACT_ATOMS: atom_id res chain seq x y z
N MET A 1 -14.37 20.87 15.26
CA MET A 1 -12.93 20.51 15.29
C MET A 1 -12.77 19.36 14.30
N SER A 2 -11.97 19.52 13.25
CA SER A 2 -11.66 18.40 12.35
C SER A 2 -10.83 17.39 13.13
N THR A 3 -11.19 16.12 13.04
CA THR A 3 -10.37 15.00 13.54
C THR A 3 -8.97 15.11 12.89
N PRO A 4 -7.86 14.91 13.62
CA PRO A 4 -6.50 15.30 13.20
C PRO A 4 -5.92 14.63 11.93
N TYR A 5 -6.73 13.93 11.15
CA TYR A 5 -6.31 13.12 10.02
C TYR A 5 -7.17 13.32 8.76
N THR A 6 -8.20 14.17 8.79
CA THR A 6 -9.13 14.35 7.66
C THR A 6 -8.51 15.15 6.51
N ILE A 7 -8.73 14.68 5.28
CA ILE A 7 -8.35 15.37 4.04
C ILE A 7 -9.62 16.00 3.46
N ASP A 8 -9.60 17.31 3.23
CA ASP A 8 -10.71 18.01 2.60
C ASP A 8 -10.74 17.76 1.09
N ALA A 9 -11.63 16.84 0.69
CA ALA A 9 -11.92 16.52 -0.71
C ALA A 9 -13.31 17.02 -1.15
N THR A 10 -13.96 17.90 -0.38
CA THR A 10 -15.35 18.32 -0.62
C THR A 10 -15.53 19.11 -1.93
N HIS A 11 -14.44 19.65 -2.46
CA HIS A 11 -14.39 20.34 -3.73
C HIS A 11 -14.35 19.39 -4.95
N LEU A 12 -14.26 18.08 -4.75
CA LEU A 12 -14.26 17.07 -5.82
C LEU A 12 -15.64 16.43 -5.95
N ASP A 13 -16.23 16.49 -7.14
CA ASP A 13 -17.62 16.02 -7.35
C ASP A 13 -17.82 14.54 -7.05
N ASN A 14 -16.84 13.70 -7.38
CA ASN A 14 -16.88 12.25 -7.13
C ASN A 14 -16.57 11.88 -5.66
N ALA A 15 -16.16 12.84 -4.83
CA ALA A 15 -15.74 12.59 -3.45
C ALA A 15 -16.87 12.80 -2.42
N LYS A 16 -18.06 13.26 -2.85
CA LYS A 16 -19.14 13.68 -1.96
C LYS A 16 -19.63 12.58 -1.02
N ASP A 17 -19.61 11.33 -1.48
CA ASP A 17 -20.05 10.16 -0.71
C ASP A 17 -18.94 9.51 0.11
N PHE A 18 -17.73 10.10 0.14
CA PHE A 18 -16.56 9.53 0.78
C PHE A 18 -15.94 10.48 1.82
N GLU A 19 -15.31 9.90 2.83
CA GLU A 19 -14.46 10.56 3.81
C GLU A 19 -13.02 10.13 3.58
N PHE A 20 -12.12 11.10 3.43
CA PHE A 20 -10.70 10.83 3.20
C PHE A 20 -9.93 11.15 4.48
N SER A 21 -8.99 10.29 4.82
CA SER A 21 -8.09 10.54 5.95
C SER A 21 -6.75 9.86 5.79
N LEU A 22 -5.76 10.32 6.55
CA LEU A 22 -4.59 9.51 6.84
C LEU A 22 -5.04 8.18 7.47
N MET A 23 -4.34 7.11 7.13
CA MET A 23 -4.60 5.78 7.67
C MET A 23 -4.11 5.72 9.12
N THR A 24 -4.97 5.25 10.02
CA THR A 24 -4.63 4.92 11.41
C THR A 24 -4.55 3.41 11.58
N ALA A 25 -3.93 2.95 12.68
CA ALA A 25 -3.67 1.52 12.91
C ALA A 25 -4.96 0.67 12.95
N GLU A 26 -6.09 1.25 13.35
CA GLU A 26 -7.38 0.56 13.38
C GLU A 26 -7.90 0.18 11.99
N TYR A 27 -7.46 0.88 10.93
CA TYR A 27 -7.88 0.63 9.55
C TYR A 27 -6.89 -0.22 8.75
N LEU A 28 -5.75 -0.61 9.33
CA LEU A 28 -4.69 -1.30 8.59
C LEU A 28 -5.16 -2.65 8.03
N GLU A 29 -5.79 -3.49 8.84
CA GLU A 29 -6.24 -4.82 8.39
C GLU A 29 -7.37 -4.74 7.35
N GLU A 30 -8.32 -3.82 7.54
CA GLU A 30 -9.37 -3.58 6.55
C GLU A 30 -8.76 -3.07 5.23
N SER A 31 -7.74 -2.23 5.32
CA SER A 31 -7.03 -1.70 4.15
C SER A 31 -6.26 -2.78 3.39
N LEU A 32 -5.64 -3.72 4.09
CA LEU A 32 -4.98 -4.88 3.46
C LEU A 32 -6.01 -5.82 2.82
N ALA A 33 -7.20 -5.97 3.42
CA ALA A 33 -8.30 -6.71 2.80
C ALA A 33 -8.71 -6.09 1.45
N VAL A 34 -8.81 -4.76 1.36
CA VAL A 34 -9.08 -4.06 0.09
C VAL A 34 -8.02 -4.41 -0.96
N LEU A 35 -6.73 -4.40 -0.63
CA LEU A 35 -5.67 -4.78 -1.58
C LEU A 35 -5.76 -6.24 -2.03
N ARG A 36 -6.05 -7.17 -1.11
CA ARG A 36 -6.21 -8.60 -1.43
C ARG A 36 -7.34 -8.85 -2.41
N GLU A 37 -8.44 -8.14 -2.25
CA GLU A 37 -9.64 -8.32 -3.08
C GLU A 37 -9.56 -7.58 -4.42
N SER A 38 -8.80 -6.48 -4.49
CA SER A 38 -8.80 -5.59 -5.66
C SER A 38 -7.45 -5.46 -6.36
N PHE A 39 -6.40 -5.06 -5.66
CA PHE A 39 -5.11 -4.71 -6.29
C PHE A 39 -4.27 -5.95 -6.61
N PHE A 40 -4.02 -6.81 -5.63
CA PHE A 40 -3.16 -7.98 -5.80
C PHE A 40 -3.57 -8.93 -6.94
N PRO A 41 -4.86 -9.18 -7.22
CA PRO A 41 -5.27 -10.02 -8.36
C PRO A 41 -5.29 -9.31 -9.71
N HIS A 42 -5.15 -7.99 -9.76
CA HIS A 42 -5.45 -7.21 -10.95
C HIS A 42 -4.31 -6.32 -11.45
N GLU A 43 -3.36 -5.96 -10.59
CA GLU A 43 -2.17 -5.21 -10.97
C GLU A 43 -1.31 -6.01 -11.98
N ALA A 44 -0.74 -5.33 -12.97
CA ALA A 44 -0.12 -5.97 -14.12
C ALA A 44 1.11 -6.82 -13.75
N VAL A 45 2.02 -6.29 -12.93
CA VAL A 45 3.21 -7.00 -12.45
C VAL A 45 2.80 -8.20 -11.59
N HIS A 46 1.85 -8.03 -10.69
CA HIS A 46 1.31 -9.09 -9.85
C HIS A 46 0.69 -10.21 -10.68
N LYS A 47 -0.05 -9.87 -11.74
CA LYS A 47 -0.64 -10.86 -12.66
C LYS A 47 0.43 -11.63 -13.43
N VAL A 48 1.47 -10.94 -13.92
CA VAL A 48 2.56 -11.56 -14.67
C VAL A 48 3.35 -12.52 -13.78
N LEU A 49 3.66 -12.11 -12.55
CA LEU A 49 4.40 -12.93 -11.59
C LEU A 49 3.55 -14.01 -10.92
N GLY A 50 2.22 -13.94 -11.06
CA GLY A 50 1.32 -14.93 -10.49
C GLY A 50 1.13 -14.79 -8.98
N MET A 51 1.29 -13.58 -8.43
CA MET A 51 1.21 -13.28 -6.98
C MET A 51 0.00 -13.93 -6.31
N SER A 52 -1.20 -13.80 -6.89
CA SER A 52 -2.44 -14.33 -6.29
C SER A 52 -2.52 -15.85 -6.21
N LYS A 53 -1.59 -16.57 -6.85
CA LYS A 53 -1.51 -18.04 -6.77
C LYS A 53 -0.66 -18.50 -5.60
N ASN A 54 0.13 -17.62 -4.98
CA ASN A 54 1.01 -17.91 -3.85
C ASN A 54 0.62 -17.05 -2.64
N PRO A 55 -0.17 -17.58 -1.68
CA PRO A 55 -0.56 -16.86 -0.48
C PRO A 55 0.64 -16.35 0.34
N LEU A 56 1.77 -17.06 0.36
CA LEU A 56 2.97 -16.64 1.07
C LEU A 56 3.62 -15.41 0.41
N ALA A 57 3.50 -15.28 -0.91
CA ALA A 57 4.01 -14.10 -1.63
C ALA A 57 3.13 -12.88 -1.34
N VAL A 58 1.80 -13.09 -1.27
CA VAL A 58 0.86 -12.06 -0.83
C VAL A 58 1.15 -11.61 0.61
N GLU A 59 1.40 -12.55 1.53
CA GLU A 59 1.80 -12.21 2.92
C GLU A 59 3.11 -11.40 2.98
N GLU A 60 4.06 -11.68 2.09
CA GLU A 60 5.30 -10.88 1.98
C GLU A 60 5.00 -9.47 1.46
N GLU A 61 4.17 -9.32 0.43
CA GLU A 61 3.73 -8.03 -0.08
C GLU A 61 2.98 -7.20 0.98
N GLU A 62 2.17 -7.85 1.82
CA GLU A 62 1.54 -7.17 2.96
C GLU A 62 2.58 -6.64 3.96
N LYS A 63 3.76 -7.27 4.10
CA LYS A 63 4.85 -6.70 4.93
C LYS A 63 5.38 -5.41 4.33
N LEU A 64 5.48 -5.30 3.00
CA LEU A 64 5.82 -4.04 2.34
C LEU A 64 4.76 -2.98 2.68
N CYS A 65 3.47 -3.29 2.54
CA CYS A 65 2.38 -2.36 2.92
C CYS A 65 2.45 -1.95 4.40
N ARG A 66 2.77 -2.87 5.30
CA ARG A 66 2.94 -2.54 6.74
C ARG A 66 4.14 -1.63 6.96
N LYS A 67 5.24 -1.83 6.22
CA LYS A 67 6.42 -0.95 6.27
C LYS A 67 6.16 0.43 5.70
N THR A 68 5.36 0.56 4.65
CA THR A 68 4.96 1.88 4.13
C THR A 68 3.95 2.58 5.05
N PHE A 69 3.09 1.83 5.74
CA PHE A 69 2.19 2.38 6.76
C PHE A 69 2.94 3.05 7.92
N GLU A 70 4.07 2.48 8.36
CA GLU A 70 4.89 3.03 9.46
C GLU A 70 5.37 4.48 9.19
N ASP A 71 5.41 4.93 7.93
CA ASP A 71 5.78 6.29 7.54
C ASP A 71 4.68 7.33 7.85
N GLY A 72 3.45 6.91 8.16
CA GLY A 72 2.37 7.83 8.57
C GLY A 72 1.80 8.72 7.46
N VAL A 73 2.12 8.44 6.18
CA VAL A 73 1.67 9.21 5.02
C VAL A 73 0.69 8.47 4.12
N SER A 74 0.25 7.28 4.53
CA SER A 74 -0.73 6.47 3.80
C SER A 74 -2.16 7.02 3.99
N VAL A 75 -3.00 6.91 2.97
CA VAL A 75 -4.35 7.51 2.92
C VAL A 75 -5.41 6.45 2.66
N ILE A 76 -6.60 6.66 3.22
CA ILE A 76 -7.80 5.85 2.99
C ILE A 76 -8.96 6.71 2.51
N ALA A 77 -9.90 6.08 1.80
CA ALA A 77 -11.23 6.62 1.58
C ALA A 77 -12.28 5.67 2.15
N ARG A 78 -13.16 6.21 2.98
CA ARG A 78 -14.29 5.50 3.60
C ARG A 78 -15.59 5.95 2.98
N GLU A 79 -16.43 5.02 2.54
CA GLU A 79 -17.78 5.35 2.07
C GLU A 79 -18.65 5.77 3.26
N LYS A 80 -19.29 6.94 3.18
CA LYS A 80 -20.10 7.50 4.28
C LYS A 80 -21.28 6.63 4.65
N ALA A 81 -21.94 6.03 3.65
CA ALA A 81 -23.17 5.27 3.85
C ALA A 81 -22.93 3.94 4.60
N SER A 82 -21.87 3.21 4.23
CA SER A 82 -21.56 1.90 4.81
C SER A 82 -20.54 1.96 5.94
N GLY A 83 -19.75 3.04 6.01
CA GLY A 83 -18.61 3.16 6.91
C GLY A 83 -17.42 2.27 6.55
N LYS A 84 -17.41 1.64 5.35
CA LYS A 84 -16.35 0.74 4.93
C LYS A 84 -15.22 1.47 4.20
N ILE A 85 -14.00 0.98 4.35
CA ILE A 85 -12.86 1.39 3.53
C ILE A 85 -13.06 0.83 2.12
N VAL A 86 -13.07 1.72 1.13
CA VAL A 86 -13.28 1.37 -0.28
C VAL A 86 -12.06 1.65 -1.15
N THR A 87 -11.11 2.44 -0.63
CA THR A 87 -9.87 2.78 -1.35
C THR A 87 -8.75 3.01 -0.35
N VAL A 88 -7.55 2.60 -0.74
CA VAL A 88 -6.34 2.71 0.06
C VAL A 88 -5.19 3.17 -0.83
N ALA A 89 -4.30 3.98 -0.28
CA ALA A 89 -3.04 4.36 -0.88
C ALA A 89 -1.94 4.17 0.17
N PHE A 90 -1.19 3.08 0.03
CA PHE A 90 0.00 2.85 0.82
C PHE A 90 1.15 3.66 0.23
N CYS A 91 1.67 4.61 0.98
CA CYS A 91 2.69 5.55 0.52
C CYS A 91 3.96 5.39 1.35
N LYS A 92 5.10 5.26 0.67
CA LYS A 92 6.44 5.27 1.29
C LYS A 92 7.05 6.67 1.15
N MET A 93 7.51 7.26 2.26
CA MET A 93 8.50 8.33 2.23
C MET A 93 9.85 7.71 1.86
N GLN A 94 10.32 8.02 0.66
CA GLN A 94 11.58 7.51 0.14
C GLN A 94 12.65 8.59 0.20
N GLU A 95 13.81 8.22 0.75
CA GLU A 95 15.02 9.03 0.70
C GLU A 95 16.04 8.39 -0.25
N LYS A 96 16.83 9.22 -0.92
CA LYS A 96 17.91 8.71 -1.77
C LYS A 96 19.00 8.09 -0.91
N PRO A 97 19.33 6.80 -1.09
CA PRO A 97 20.40 6.18 -0.33
C PRO A 97 21.72 6.89 -0.65
N LYS A 98 22.57 7.06 0.36
CA LYS A 98 23.92 7.58 0.14
C LYS A 98 24.77 6.55 -0.61
N PRO A 99 25.88 6.96 -1.25
CA PRO A 99 26.79 6.00 -1.88
C PRO A 99 27.22 4.89 -0.91
N GLY A 100 26.89 3.64 -1.24
CA GLY A 100 27.19 2.46 -0.43
C GLY A 100 26.10 2.05 0.57
N GLU A 101 25.00 2.80 0.68
CA GLU A 101 23.81 2.42 1.46
C GLU A 101 22.79 1.69 0.56
N GLN A 102 22.00 0.80 1.14
CA GLN A 102 20.86 0.13 0.47
C GLN A 102 19.64 1.06 0.44
N GLY A 103 18.78 0.91 -0.57
CA GLY A 103 17.49 1.59 -0.60
C GLY A 103 16.47 0.90 0.30
N ALA A 104 15.39 1.61 0.64
CA ALA A 104 14.33 1.06 1.49
C ALA A 104 13.71 -0.23 0.91
N PHE A 105 13.61 -0.35 -0.42
CA PHE A 105 13.10 -1.56 -1.06
C PHE A 105 14.10 -2.72 -1.01
N ASP A 106 15.41 -2.48 -1.10
CA ASP A 106 16.42 -3.52 -0.92
C ASP A 106 16.34 -4.14 0.49
N GLU A 107 16.20 -3.28 1.51
CA GLU A 107 16.09 -3.72 2.91
C GLU A 107 14.83 -4.56 3.15
N ILE A 108 13.70 -4.18 2.56
CA ILE A 108 12.44 -4.93 2.67
C ILE A 108 12.56 -6.27 1.93
N ALA A 109 13.12 -6.25 0.72
CA ALA A 109 13.31 -7.44 -0.11
C ALA A 109 14.20 -8.49 0.57
N ALA A 110 15.15 -8.09 1.40
CA ALA A 110 15.99 -9.02 2.18
C ALA A 110 15.18 -9.91 3.15
N SER A 111 13.95 -9.54 3.48
CA SER A 111 13.04 -10.34 4.32
C SER A 111 12.12 -11.29 3.54
N PHE A 112 12.11 -11.20 2.21
CA PHE A 112 11.24 -11.96 1.32
C PHE A 112 11.92 -13.26 0.89
N LYS A 113 11.10 -14.27 0.59
CA LYS A 113 11.54 -15.61 0.23
C LYS A 113 10.85 -16.14 -1.01
N GLN A 114 9.66 -15.64 -1.33
CA GLN A 114 8.92 -16.12 -2.49
C GLN A 114 9.49 -15.50 -3.77
N PRO A 115 9.65 -16.28 -4.85
CA PRO A 115 10.16 -15.74 -6.11
C PRO A 115 9.21 -14.69 -6.71
N GLU A 116 7.89 -14.81 -6.48
CA GLU A 116 6.91 -13.87 -7.00
C GLU A 116 7.04 -12.49 -6.32
N SER A 117 7.14 -12.44 -4.98
CA SER A 117 7.30 -11.19 -4.23
C SER A 117 8.67 -10.57 -4.46
N LEU A 118 9.73 -11.37 -4.56
CA LEU A 118 11.07 -10.89 -4.95
C LEU A 118 11.06 -10.29 -6.37
N GLY A 119 10.32 -10.88 -7.31
CA GLY A 119 10.15 -10.31 -8.65
C GLY A 119 9.43 -8.95 -8.65
N VAL A 120 8.48 -8.73 -7.74
CA VAL A 120 7.86 -7.41 -7.55
C VAL A 120 8.90 -6.42 -7.01
N MET A 121 9.67 -6.81 -5.99
CA MET A 121 10.72 -5.95 -5.43
C MET A 121 11.79 -5.59 -6.47
N ASP A 122 12.23 -6.55 -7.28
CA ASP A 122 13.18 -6.31 -8.37
C ASP A 122 12.62 -5.28 -9.37
N PHE A 123 11.35 -5.41 -9.75
CA PHE A 123 10.68 -4.42 -10.61
C PHE A 123 10.64 -3.03 -9.94
N MET A 124 10.26 -2.95 -8.67
CA MET A 124 10.18 -1.68 -7.94
C MET A 124 11.55 -1.00 -7.82
N ILE A 125 12.61 -1.75 -7.53
CA ILE A 125 13.99 -1.25 -7.44
C ILE A 125 14.50 -0.76 -8.80
N GLN A 126 14.05 -1.34 -9.92
CA GLN A 126 14.51 -0.94 -11.26
C GLN A 126 13.72 0.20 -11.90
N VAL A 127 12.45 0.39 -11.51
CA VAL A 127 11.52 1.28 -12.24
C VAL A 127 11.07 2.47 -11.39
N ILE A 128 10.98 2.29 -10.08
CA ILE A 128 10.58 3.36 -9.15
C ILE A 128 11.81 4.12 -8.63
N TRP A 129 13.02 3.64 -8.96
CA TRP A 129 14.32 4.24 -8.69
C TRP A 129 15.13 4.51 -9.96
#